data_AF-A0A6A4TIQ0-F1
#
_entry.id   AF-A0A6A4TIQ0-F1
#
_cell.length_a   1.000
_cell.length_b   1.000
_cell.length_c   1.000
_cell.angle_alpha   90.00
_cell.angle_beta   90.00
_cell.angle_gamma   90.00
#
_symmetry.space_group_name_H-M   'P 1'
#
loop_
_entity.id
_entity.type
_entity.pdbx_description
1 polymer ?
#
loop_
_entity_poly.entity_id
_entity_poly.type
_entity_poly.pdbx_seq_one_letter_code
_entity_poly.pdbx_strand_id
1 'polypeptide(L)'
;AVKEWGDGIRGLSLNAARYALIRLEEAPLHTKNWRPQLLVLCKLDSDLAVKHPRLLSFTTQLKAGKGLTIVCSVLEGTYMTRGNNAKTGEQNLKAAMAAERTKGFSHVVVSSNLRDGFSLLIQSAGLGGMKHNAVLMAWPVGWKQARDCSARRNFIETVRETTAAHQALLVAKNIDHFPGNQERLKQGTIDVWWIVHDGGLLMLLPFLLSQHKVWRKCKMRIFTVAQMDDNSIQMKKDLQMFLYHLRLDAVVEVVEMHDSDISAFTYEKTLVMEQRSQMLKQMQLSRTEREREAQLIHDRNTASHSATNDKAPGATPDRVHMTWTKDKLVNERNRLRESMAVKDMFNMKPNQSNVRRMHTAVKLNEVVVKKSQNSQLVLLNMPGPPKNMKGDEN
;
A
#
# COMPACT_ATOMS: atom_id res chain seq x y z
N ALA A 1 -34.53 -25.50 7.41
CA ALA A 1 -33.45 -25.28 8.41
C ALA A 1 -32.96 -26.60 9.02
N VAL A 2 -33.77 -27.36 9.79
CA VAL A 2 -33.32 -28.64 10.41
C VAL A 2 -33.03 -29.73 9.35
N LYS A 3 -33.88 -29.86 8.32
CA LYS A 3 -33.74 -30.86 7.25
C LYS A 3 -32.50 -30.70 6.35
N GLU A 4 -31.90 -29.51 6.30
CA GLU A 4 -30.75 -29.23 5.42
C GLU A 4 -29.40 -29.25 6.16
N TRP A 5 -29.39 -28.99 7.48
CA TRP A 5 -28.14 -28.74 8.22
C TRP A 5 -28.03 -29.49 9.56
N GLY A 6 -28.99 -30.37 9.90
CA GLY A 6 -28.97 -31.21 11.11
C GLY A 6 -29.28 -30.48 12.42
N ASP A 7 -28.93 -29.20 12.56
CA ASP A 7 -29.26 -28.33 13.70
C ASP A 7 -30.06 -27.10 13.22
N GLY A 8 -31.22 -26.85 13.82
CA GLY A 8 -32.15 -25.80 13.41
C GLY A 8 -31.59 -24.37 13.53
N ILE A 9 -30.86 -24.05 14.61
CA ILE A 9 -30.36 -22.69 14.87
C ILE A 9 -29.09 -22.42 14.05
N ARG A 10 -28.19 -23.40 13.98
CA ARG A 10 -27.00 -23.31 13.13
C ARG A 10 -27.36 -23.27 11.64
N GLY A 11 -28.36 -24.05 11.22
CA GLY A 11 -28.85 -24.07 9.85
C GLY A 11 -29.41 -22.73 9.38
N LEU A 12 -30.09 -21.98 10.26
CA LEU A 12 -30.54 -20.62 9.95
C LEU A 12 -29.37 -19.65 9.72
N SER A 13 -28.35 -19.71 10.59
CA SER A 13 -27.16 -18.87 10.47
C SER A 13 -26.37 -19.18 9.18
N LEU A 14 -26.24 -20.46 8.83
CA LEU A 14 -25.58 -20.91 7.60
C LEU A 14 -26.34 -20.46 6.35
N ASN A 15 -27.67 -20.61 6.32
CA ASN A 15 -28.48 -20.15 5.19
C ASN A 15 -28.41 -18.62 5.03
N ALA A 16 -28.43 -17.86 6.12
CA ALA A 16 -28.26 -16.41 6.08
C ALA A 16 -26.88 -16.00 5.55
N ALA A 17 -25.81 -16.66 6.01
CA ALA A 17 -24.45 -16.40 5.54
C ALA A 17 -24.28 -16.73 4.04
N ARG A 18 -24.76 -17.90 3.59
CA ARG A 18 -24.73 -18.31 2.19
C ARG A 18 -25.43 -17.28 1.30
N TYR A 19 -26.65 -16.87 1.65
CA TYR A 19 -27.42 -15.90 0.87
C TYR A 19 -26.71 -14.54 0.79
N ALA A 20 -26.12 -14.07 1.89
CA ALA A 20 -25.35 -12.83 1.91
C ALA A 20 -24.10 -12.89 1.02
N LEU A 21 -23.37 -14.01 1.02
CA LEU A 21 -22.15 -14.19 0.22
C LEU A 21 -22.41 -14.17 -1.29
N ILE A 22 -23.49 -14.81 -1.74
CA ILE A 22 -23.88 -14.83 -3.16
C ILE A 22 -24.21 -13.41 -3.63
N ARG A 23 -24.99 -12.66 -2.83
CA ARG A 23 -25.34 -11.27 -3.17
C ARG A 23 -24.15 -10.32 -3.19
N LEU A 24 -23.11 -10.60 -2.41
CA LEU A 24 -21.88 -9.80 -2.39
C LEU A 24 -21.07 -9.96 -3.67
N GLU A 25 -21.19 -11.10 -4.36
CA GLU A 25 -20.44 -11.42 -5.58
C GLU A 25 -21.00 -10.69 -6.81
N GLU A 26 -22.31 -10.43 -6.83
CA GLU A 26 -22.99 -9.74 -7.93
C GLU A 26 -22.75 -8.21 -7.94
N ALA A 27 -22.31 -7.64 -6.81
CA ALA A 27 -22.17 -6.20 -6.66
C ALA A 27 -20.80 -5.70 -7.18
N PRO A 28 -20.76 -4.76 -8.15
CA PRO A 28 -19.49 -4.20 -8.61
C PRO A 28 -18.82 -3.39 -7.51
N LEU A 29 -17.53 -3.66 -7.27
CA LEU A 29 -16.72 -2.91 -6.31
C LEU A 29 -16.46 -1.49 -6.82
N HIS A 30 -17.05 -0.48 -6.19
CA HIS A 30 -16.75 0.92 -6.50
C HIS A 30 -15.51 1.40 -5.74
N THR A 31 -14.54 1.95 -6.48
CA THR A 31 -13.28 2.53 -5.98
C THR A 31 -13.42 3.49 -4.79
N LYS A 32 -14.49 4.30 -4.73
CA LYS A 32 -14.73 5.26 -3.62
C LYS A 32 -15.05 4.62 -2.27
N ASN A 33 -15.58 3.40 -2.29
CA ASN A 33 -15.97 2.67 -1.08
C ASN A 33 -14.88 1.72 -0.60
N TRP A 34 -13.68 1.81 -1.19
CA TRP A 34 -12.57 0.96 -0.81
C TRP A 34 -12.28 1.11 0.69
N ARG A 35 -12.18 -0.03 1.36
CA ARG A 35 -11.75 -0.16 2.76
C ARG A 35 -10.85 -1.38 2.85
N PRO A 36 -9.80 -1.35 3.70
CA PRO A 36 -8.88 -2.45 3.83
C PRO A 36 -9.60 -3.65 4.47
N GLN A 37 -9.70 -4.77 3.75
CA GLN A 37 -10.07 -6.08 4.25
C GLN A 37 -8.77 -6.88 4.40
N LEU A 38 -8.39 -7.17 5.64
CA LEU A 38 -7.02 -7.53 5.96
C LEU A 38 -6.81 -9.05 5.94
N LEU A 39 -5.78 -9.49 5.23
CA LEU A 39 -5.10 -10.77 5.46
C LEU A 39 -3.85 -10.48 6.29
N VAL A 40 -3.83 -10.89 7.55
CA VAL A 40 -2.70 -10.69 8.46
C VAL A 40 -1.84 -11.95 8.46
N LEU A 41 -0.60 -11.83 8.01
CA LEU A 41 0.38 -12.92 8.00
C LEU A 41 1.19 -12.90 9.30
N CYS A 42 0.80 -13.76 10.25
CA CYS A 42 1.50 -13.96 11.50
C CYS A 42 2.51 -15.10 11.38
N LYS A 43 3.68 -14.94 12.01
CA LYS A 43 4.66 -16.03 12.16
C LYS A 43 4.46 -16.68 13.53
N LEU A 44 4.49 -18.00 13.54
CA LEU A 44 4.58 -18.79 14.76
C LEU A 44 6.05 -19.13 15.05
N ASP A 45 6.41 -19.21 16.33
CA ASP A 45 7.72 -19.68 16.78
C ASP A 45 7.75 -21.21 16.93
N SER A 46 8.85 -21.73 17.50
CA SER A 46 9.04 -23.17 17.74
C SER A 46 7.98 -23.76 18.67
N ASP A 47 7.45 -22.95 19.59
CA ASP A 47 6.44 -23.35 20.58
C ASP A 47 5.02 -23.15 20.04
N LEU A 48 4.90 -22.82 18.75
CA LEU A 48 3.64 -22.51 18.08
C LEU A 48 2.91 -21.30 18.70
N ALA A 49 3.66 -20.40 19.33
CA ALA A 49 3.15 -19.12 19.83
C ALA A 49 3.37 -18.01 18.79
N VAL A 50 2.55 -16.96 18.87
CA VAL A 50 2.63 -15.83 17.93
C VAL A 50 3.85 -15.00 18.22
N LYS A 51 4.80 -14.96 17.29
CA LYS A 51 6.08 -14.26 17.46
C LYS A 51 5.93 -12.75 17.70
N HIS A 52 4.99 -12.12 17.00
CA HIS A 52 4.76 -10.67 17.04
C HIS A 52 3.29 -10.36 17.35
N PRO A 53 2.85 -10.47 18.62
CA PRO A 53 1.45 -10.25 19.00
C PRO A 53 0.99 -8.80 18.75
N ARG A 54 1.91 -7.84 18.76
CA ARG A 54 1.62 -6.42 18.45
C ARG A 54 1.08 -6.19 17.03
N LEU A 55 1.31 -7.13 16.10
CA LEU A 55 0.69 -7.08 14.77
C LEU A 55 -0.85 -7.23 14.86
N LEU A 56 -1.33 -8.05 15.79
CA LEU A 56 -2.76 -8.20 16.09
C LEU A 56 -3.30 -6.95 16.78
N SER A 57 -2.54 -6.38 17.74
CA SER A 57 -2.91 -5.10 18.35
C SER A 57 -3.09 -4.00 17.31
N PHE A 58 -2.12 -3.84 16.40
CA PHE A 58 -2.18 -2.86 15.32
C PHE A 58 -3.35 -3.11 14.37
N THR A 59 -3.63 -4.38 14.05
CA THR A 59 -4.80 -4.77 13.24
C THR A 59 -6.11 -4.33 13.90
N THR A 60 -6.28 -4.58 15.21
CA THR A 60 -7.44 -4.15 15.98
C THR A 60 -7.59 -2.63 15.96
N GLN A 61 -6.48 -1.90 16.09
CA GLN A 61 -6.45 -0.43 16.07
C GLN A 61 -6.85 0.13 14.70
N LEU A 62 -6.40 -0.48 13.61
CA LEU A 62 -6.70 -0.05 12.24
C LEU A 62 -8.15 -0.35 11.84
N LYS A 63 -8.69 -1.51 12.25
CA LYS A 63 -10.02 -1.97 11.84
C LYS A 63 -11.13 -1.54 12.80
N ALA A 64 -10.80 -1.21 14.04
CA ALA A 64 -11.75 -0.90 15.11
C ALA A 64 -12.89 -1.94 15.23
N GLY A 65 -12.59 -3.22 14.94
CA GLY A 65 -13.54 -4.34 14.97
C GLY A 65 -14.55 -4.36 13.81
N LYS A 66 -14.33 -3.60 12.73
CA LYS A 66 -15.21 -3.54 11.55
C LYS A 66 -14.56 -4.17 10.31
N GLY A 67 -15.39 -4.74 9.45
CA GLY A 67 -14.97 -5.39 8.21
C GLY A 67 -14.30 -6.75 8.44
N LEU A 68 -13.79 -7.33 7.36
CA LEU A 68 -13.12 -8.62 7.33
C LEU A 68 -11.67 -8.50 7.78
N THR A 69 -11.28 -9.42 8.67
CA THR A 69 -9.90 -9.69 9.06
C THR A 69 -9.71 -11.20 9.07
N ILE A 70 -8.74 -11.69 8.30
CA ILE A 70 -8.32 -13.08 8.28
C ILE A 70 -6.88 -13.11 8.78
N VAL A 71 -6.62 -13.82 9.87
CA VAL A 71 -5.28 -13.97 10.45
C VAL A 71 -4.78 -15.36 10.09
N CYS A 72 -3.68 -15.41 9.35
CA CYS A 72 -3.13 -16.67 8.86
C CYS A 72 -1.69 -16.88 9.32
N SER A 73 -1.33 -18.14 9.51
CA SER A 73 0.06 -18.58 9.67
C SER A 73 0.35 -19.78 8.78
N VAL A 74 1.61 -19.91 8.38
CA VAL A 74 2.12 -21.06 7.62
C VAL A 74 3.11 -21.82 8.49
N LEU A 75 2.93 -23.13 8.57
CA LEU A 75 3.88 -24.06 9.18
C LEU A 75 4.60 -24.83 8.07
N GLU A 76 5.92 -24.86 8.13
CA GLU A 76 6.73 -25.59 7.14
C GLU A 76 6.73 -27.10 7.43
N GLY A 77 6.44 -27.93 6.43
CA GLY A 77 6.44 -29.39 6.52
C GLY A 77 5.28 -30.03 5.76
N THR A 78 4.93 -31.26 6.12
CA THR A 78 3.84 -32.03 5.50
C THR A 78 2.65 -32.10 6.44
N TYR A 79 1.43 -31.91 5.91
CA TYR A 79 0.22 -31.93 6.73
C TYR A 79 0.01 -33.26 7.49
N MET A 80 0.39 -34.39 6.89
CA MET A 80 0.29 -35.71 7.51
C MET A 80 1.06 -35.81 8.84
N THR A 81 2.19 -35.13 8.96
CA THR A 81 3.01 -35.14 10.19
C THR A 81 2.67 -33.99 11.12
N ARG A 82 2.38 -32.80 10.58
CA ARG A 82 2.16 -31.57 11.36
C ARG A 82 0.68 -31.19 11.55
N GLY A 83 -0.26 -32.06 11.21
CA GLY A 83 -1.70 -31.77 11.31
C GLY A 83 -2.15 -31.41 12.73
N ASN A 84 -1.60 -32.08 13.75
CA ASN A 84 -1.87 -31.74 15.15
C ASN A 84 -1.25 -30.38 15.53
N ASN A 85 -0.01 -30.11 15.11
CA ASN A 85 0.62 -28.80 15.32
C ASN A 85 -0.16 -27.66 14.66
N ALA A 86 -0.75 -27.89 13.48
CA ALA A 86 -1.60 -26.90 12.81
C ALA A 86 -2.84 -26.55 13.66
N LYS A 87 -3.52 -27.57 14.22
CA LYS A 87 -4.66 -27.38 15.12
C LYS A 87 -4.27 -26.64 16.40
N THR A 88 -3.15 -27.02 17.03
CA THR A 88 -2.63 -26.35 18.24
C THR A 88 -2.23 -24.91 17.94
N GLY A 89 -1.50 -24.68 16.84
CA GLY A 89 -1.13 -23.34 16.39
C GLY A 89 -2.34 -22.46 16.10
N GLU A 90 -3.41 -23.02 15.53
CA GLU A 90 -4.67 -22.30 15.31
C GLU A 90 -5.36 -21.94 16.63
N GLN A 91 -5.36 -22.83 17.63
CA GLN A 91 -5.89 -22.53 18.96
C GLN A 91 -5.09 -21.42 19.65
N ASN A 92 -3.76 -21.47 19.59
CA ASN A 92 -2.88 -20.43 20.12
C ASN A 92 -3.11 -19.09 19.40
N LEU A 93 -3.28 -19.11 18.09
CA LEU A 93 -3.59 -17.93 17.29
C LEU A 93 -4.95 -17.32 17.69
N LYS A 94 -5.98 -18.15 17.91
CA LYS A 94 -7.29 -17.71 18.42
C LYS A 94 -7.17 -17.10 19.82
N ALA A 95 -6.38 -17.70 20.70
CA ALA A 95 -6.13 -17.16 22.04
C ALA A 95 -5.44 -15.79 21.98
N ALA A 96 -4.43 -15.63 21.11
CA ALA A 96 -3.75 -14.36 20.89
C ALA A 96 -4.69 -13.29 20.30
N MET A 97 -5.54 -13.66 19.34
CA MET A 97 -6.57 -12.76 18.79
C MET A 97 -7.57 -12.32 19.86
N ALA A 98 -8.00 -13.23 20.74
CA ALA A 98 -8.90 -12.90 21.84
C ALA A 98 -8.25 -11.93 22.85
N ALA A 99 -6.99 -12.17 23.21
CA ALA A 99 -6.21 -11.29 24.09
C ALA A 99 -6.08 -9.88 23.51
N GLU A 100 -5.82 -9.76 22.20
CA GLU A 100 -5.68 -8.48 21.49
C GLU A 100 -7.00 -7.92 20.93
N ARG A 101 -8.13 -8.53 21.29
CA ARG A 101 -9.49 -8.13 20.88
C ARG A 101 -9.67 -8.02 19.37
N THR A 102 -8.92 -8.80 18.61
CA THR A 102 -8.99 -8.85 17.16
C THR A 102 -10.19 -9.68 16.73
N LYS A 103 -11.19 -9.03 16.14
CA LYS A 103 -12.35 -9.69 15.55
C LYS A 103 -12.01 -10.17 14.15
N GLY A 104 -12.05 -11.47 13.92
CA GLY A 104 -11.75 -12.06 12.62
C GLY A 104 -11.73 -13.58 12.65
N PHE A 105 -11.26 -14.16 11.55
CA PHE A 105 -11.07 -15.59 11.39
C PHE A 105 -9.58 -15.92 11.49
N SER A 106 -9.25 -17.08 12.03
CA SER A 106 -7.88 -17.58 12.11
C SER A 106 -7.74 -18.83 11.25
N HIS A 107 -6.63 -18.99 10.53
CA HIS A 107 -6.35 -20.21 9.80
C HIS A 107 -4.86 -20.54 9.80
N VAL A 108 -4.50 -21.80 9.98
CA VAL A 108 -3.10 -22.26 9.93
C VAL A 108 -2.96 -23.31 8.84
N VAL A 109 -2.07 -23.02 7.88
CA VAL A 109 -1.80 -23.90 6.73
C VAL A 109 -0.45 -24.58 6.92
N VAL A 110 -0.36 -25.84 6.53
CA VAL A 110 0.92 -26.57 6.47
C VAL A 110 1.36 -26.66 5.01
N SER A 111 2.57 -26.23 4.69
CA SER A 111 3.13 -26.24 3.34
C SER A 111 4.58 -26.71 3.37
N SER A 112 5.05 -27.35 2.30
CA SER A 112 6.45 -27.80 2.17
C SER A 112 7.45 -26.65 2.26
N ASN A 113 7.03 -25.44 1.89
CA ASN A 113 7.81 -24.22 2.04
C ASN A 113 6.89 -23.04 2.42
N LEU A 114 7.50 -22.02 3.04
CA LEU A 114 6.77 -20.82 3.46
C LEU A 114 6.27 -19.97 2.29
N ARG A 115 7.03 -19.90 1.19
CA ARG A 115 6.70 -19.09 0.00
C ARG A 115 5.36 -19.51 -0.58
N ASP A 116 5.24 -20.77 -0.97
CA ASP A 116 4.02 -21.33 -1.58
C ASP A 116 2.86 -21.29 -0.60
N GLY A 117 3.13 -21.47 0.70
CA GLY A 117 2.11 -21.29 1.74
C GLY A 117 1.54 -19.87 1.78
N PHE A 118 2.40 -18.84 1.74
CA PHE A 118 1.94 -17.45 1.65
C PHE A 118 1.24 -17.16 0.32
N SER A 119 1.77 -17.67 -0.79
CA SER A 119 1.19 -17.56 -2.12
C SER A 119 -0.24 -18.08 -2.17
N LEU A 120 -0.47 -19.28 -1.64
CA LEU A 120 -1.79 -19.90 -1.56
C LEU A 120 -2.75 -19.09 -0.70
N LEU A 121 -2.29 -18.57 0.44
CA LEU A 121 -3.12 -17.73 1.32
C LEU A 121 -3.53 -16.42 0.64
N ILE A 122 -2.60 -15.76 -0.06
CA ILE A 122 -2.87 -14.52 -0.79
C ILE A 122 -3.94 -14.73 -1.87
N GLN A 123 -3.86 -15.85 -2.61
CA GLN A 123 -4.74 -16.12 -3.74
C GLN A 123 -6.11 -16.69 -3.32
N SER A 124 -6.15 -17.52 -2.28
CA SER A 124 -7.33 -18.35 -1.95
C SER A 124 -8.03 -18.01 -0.65
N ALA A 125 -7.46 -17.17 0.23
CA ALA A 125 -8.11 -16.85 1.49
C ALA A 125 -9.40 -16.03 1.30
N GLY A 126 -10.48 -16.50 1.93
CA GLY A 126 -11.82 -15.90 1.81
C GLY A 126 -12.81 -16.88 1.17
N LEU A 127 -14.06 -16.44 1.01
CA LEU A 127 -15.13 -17.24 0.42
C LEU A 127 -16.07 -16.34 -0.39
N GLY A 128 -16.27 -16.64 -1.68
CA GLY A 128 -17.12 -15.86 -2.59
C GLY A 128 -16.70 -14.38 -2.66
N GLY A 129 -17.65 -13.45 -2.52
CA GLY A 129 -17.36 -12.01 -2.44
C GLY A 129 -16.67 -11.54 -1.14
N MET A 130 -16.58 -12.40 -0.11
CA MET A 130 -15.93 -12.08 1.16
C MET A 130 -14.44 -12.46 1.11
N LYS A 131 -13.65 -11.62 0.43
CA LYS A 131 -12.20 -11.77 0.25
C LYS A 131 -11.43 -10.60 0.84
N HIS A 132 -10.16 -10.86 1.15
CA HIS A 132 -9.23 -9.80 1.54
C HIS A 132 -8.79 -8.98 0.31
N ASN A 133 -8.39 -7.74 0.54
CA ASN A 133 -7.87 -6.83 -0.49
C ASN A 133 -6.57 -6.12 -0.06
N ALA A 134 -6.09 -6.42 1.14
CA ALA A 134 -4.91 -5.84 1.73
C ALA A 134 -4.19 -6.89 2.60
N VAL A 135 -2.92 -7.13 2.32
CA VAL A 135 -2.06 -8.04 3.09
C VAL A 135 -1.28 -7.22 4.11
N LEU A 136 -1.28 -7.65 5.37
CA LEU A 136 -0.53 -7.05 6.46
C LEU A 136 0.52 -8.05 6.97
N MET A 137 1.79 -7.64 6.99
CA MET A 137 2.88 -8.47 7.52
C MET A 137 3.91 -7.65 8.30
N ALA A 138 4.67 -8.33 9.16
CA ALA A 138 5.79 -7.72 9.86
C ALA A 138 7.05 -7.70 8.97
N TRP A 139 7.88 -6.67 9.14
CA TRP A 139 9.20 -6.59 8.50
C TRP A 139 10.08 -7.79 8.91
N PRO A 140 10.83 -8.42 7.99
CA PRO A 140 11.67 -9.57 8.31
C PRO A 140 12.81 -9.16 9.27
N VAL A 141 12.84 -9.77 10.45
CA VAL A 141 13.98 -9.68 11.38
C VAL A 141 15.15 -10.51 10.82
N GLY A 142 16.40 -10.10 11.10
CA GLY A 142 17.58 -10.91 10.75
C GLY A 142 17.95 -10.91 9.26
N TRP A 143 17.23 -10.19 8.39
CA TRP A 143 17.41 -10.21 6.93
C TRP A 143 18.83 -9.85 6.43
N LYS A 144 19.65 -9.20 7.26
CA LYS A 144 21.04 -8.84 6.97
C LYS A 144 22.04 -9.99 7.26
N GLN A 145 21.63 -10.99 8.03
CA GLN A 145 22.50 -12.10 8.41
C GLN A 145 22.58 -13.09 7.24
N ALA A 146 23.80 -13.48 6.83
CA ALA A 146 24.03 -14.32 5.66
C ALA A 146 23.37 -15.72 5.75
N ARG A 147 23.06 -16.20 6.96
CA ARG A 147 22.38 -17.49 7.17
C ARG A 147 20.88 -17.44 6.86
N ASP A 148 20.26 -16.25 6.87
CA ASP A 148 18.81 -16.04 6.76
C ASP A 148 18.35 -15.56 5.37
N CYS A 149 19.04 -16.00 4.30
CA CYS A 149 18.67 -15.67 2.91
C CYS A 149 17.21 -16.06 2.57
N SER A 150 16.66 -17.09 3.23
CA SER A 150 15.26 -17.51 3.06
C SER A 150 14.26 -16.46 3.55
N ALA A 151 14.54 -15.77 4.67
CA ALA A 151 13.62 -14.76 5.22
C ALA A 151 13.48 -13.55 4.30
N ARG A 152 14.60 -13.09 3.71
CA ARG A 152 14.62 -12.02 2.70
C ARG A 152 13.89 -12.44 1.43
N ARG A 153 14.20 -13.63 0.90
CA ARG A 153 13.58 -14.16 -0.31
C ARG A 153 12.07 -14.31 -0.14
N ASN A 154 11.63 -14.91 0.96
CA ASN A 154 10.21 -15.08 1.28
C ASN A 154 9.49 -13.72 1.33
N PHE A 155 10.09 -12.71 1.97
CA PHE A 155 9.53 -11.36 2.00
C PHE A 155 9.36 -10.75 0.60
N ILE A 156 10.40 -10.80 -0.24
CA ILE A 156 10.36 -10.24 -1.61
C ILE A 156 9.32 -10.96 -2.46
N GLU A 157 9.25 -12.29 -2.36
CA GLU A 157 8.26 -13.10 -3.08
C GLU A 157 6.84 -12.79 -2.62
N THR A 158 6.59 -12.66 -1.31
CA THR A 158 5.27 -12.22 -0.79
C THR A 158 4.89 -10.84 -1.34
N VAL A 159 5.83 -9.90 -1.43
CA VAL A 159 5.58 -8.58 -2.04
C VAL A 159 5.20 -8.73 -3.51
N ARG A 160 5.95 -9.52 -4.28
CA ARG A 160 5.66 -9.79 -5.71
C ARG A 160 4.28 -10.40 -5.91
N GLU A 161 3.96 -11.44 -5.15
CA GLU A 161 2.68 -12.14 -5.23
C GLU A 161 1.51 -11.22 -4.87
N THR A 162 1.65 -10.42 -3.81
CA THR A 162 0.62 -9.45 -3.41
C THR A 162 0.38 -8.42 -4.50
N THR A 163 1.46 -7.90 -5.12
CA THR A 163 1.35 -6.94 -6.23
C THR A 163 0.74 -7.55 -7.49
N ALA A 164 1.08 -8.80 -7.81
CA ALA A 164 0.51 -9.53 -8.93
C ALA A 164 -0.98 -9.85 -8.72
N ALA A 165 -1.39 -10.07 -7.47
CA ALA A 165 -2.79 -10.25 -7.09
C ALA A 165 -3.59 -8.94 -7.05
N HIS A 166 -2.98 -7.79 -7.39
CA HIS A 166 -3.59 -6.45 -7.32
C HIS A 166 -4.15 -6.11 -5.94
N GLN A 167 -3.50 -6.57 -4.88
CA GLN A 167 -3.86 -6.28 -3.49
C GLN A 167 -2.93 -5.22 -2.89
N ALA A 168 -3.43 -4.48 -1.90
CA ALA A 168 -2.58 -3.56 -1.14
C ALA A 168 -1.64 -4.34 -0.21
N LEU A 169 -0.43 -3.83 0.01
CA LEU A 169 0.52 -4.40 0.96
C LEU A 169 0.83 -3.39 2.07
N LEU A 170 0.69 -3.83 3.31
CA LEU A 170 1.06 -3.09 4.51
C LEU A 170 2.19 -3.84 5.22
N VAL A 171 3.33 -3.18 5.41
CA VAL A 171 4.48 -3.77 6.10
C VAL A 171 4.77 -2.98 7.36
N ALA A 172 4.61 -3.63 8.51
CA ALA A 172 4.89 -3.03 9.80
C ALA A 172 6.34 -3.30 10.21
N LYS A 173 7.17 -2.25 10.24
CA LYS A 173 8.57 -2.33 10.69
C LYS A 173 8.66 -2.01 12.18
N ASN A 174 9.48 -2.79 12.91
CA ASN A 174 9.65 -2.67 14.36
C ASN A 174 8.32 -2.79 15.13
N ILE A 175 7.49 -3.76 14.73
CA ILE A 175 6.12 -3.92 15.24
C ILE A 175 6.06 -4.13 16.76
N ASP A 176 7.10 -4.70 17.37
CA ASP A 176 7.13 -4.96 18.81
C ASP A 176 7.15 -3.67 19.66
N HIS A 177 7.56 -2.54 19.07
CA HIS A 177 7.52 -1.22 19.72
C HIS A 177 6.18 -0.49 19.56
N PHE A 178 5.21 -1.07 18.85
CA PHE A 178 3.90 -0.42 18.69
C PHE A 178 3.11 -0.44 20.01
N PRO A 179 2.29 0.59 20.26
CA PRO A 179 1.50 0.68 21.48
C PRO A 179 0.48 -0.46 21.55
N GLY A 180 0.34 -1.04 22.74
CA GLY A 180 -0.72 -1.99 23.02
C GLY A 180 -2.11 -1.36 23.04
N ASN A 181 -3.14 -2.20 23.04
CA ASN A 181 -4.54 -1.74 23.06
C ASN A 181 -4.96 -1.01 24.36
N GLN A 182 -4.17 -1.12 25.43
CA GLN A 182 -4.41 -0.43 26.70
C GLN A 182 -3.69 0.92 26.79
N GLU A 183 -2.64 1.11 26.00
CA GLU A 183 -1.85 2.32 26.01
C GLU A 183 -2.58 3.43 25.26
N ARG A 184 -2.79 4.58 25.90
CA ARG A 184 -3.42 5.75 25.25
C ARG A 184 -2.35 6.80 25.08
N LEU A 185 -1.99 7.10 23.84
CA LEU A 185 -1.05 8.17 23.55
C LEU A 185 -1.69 9.50 23.96
N LYS A 186 -1.06 10.20 24.90
CA LYS A 186 -1.57 11.49 25.42
C LYS A 186 -1.41 12.60 24.40
N GLN A 187 -0.32 12.55 23.65
CA GLN A 187 0.08 13.46 22.58
C GLN A 187 0.98 12.71 21.61
N GLY A 188 1.05 13.16 20.36
CA GLY A 188 1.92 12.60 19.35
C GLY A 188 1.59 13.09 17.95
N THR A 189 2.39 12.69 16.98
CA THR A 189 2.21 12.96 15.55
C THR A 189 2.22 11.67 14.75
N ILE A 190 1.32 11.59 13.78
CA ILE A 190 1.34 10.59 12.71
C ILE A 190 1.78 11.33 11.46
N ASP A 191 2.97 10.98 10.97
CA ASP A 191 3.57 11.61 9.81
C ASP A 191 3.37 10.75 8.57
N VAL A 192 2.81 11.35 7.53
CA VAL A 192 2.56 10.72 6.23
C VAL A 192 3.51 11.33 5.22
N TRP A 193 4.45 10.53 4.71
CA TRP A 193 5.36 10.91 3.64
C TRP A 193 4.78 10.50 2.29
N TRP A 194 4.04 11.42 1.69
CA TRP A 194 3.42 11.22 0.40
C TRP A 194 4.41 11.55 -0.73
N ILE A 195 5.27 10.58 -1.02
CA ILE A 195 6.34 10.69 -2.03
C ILE A 195 5.86 10.18 -3.40
N VAL A 196 5.04 9.12 -3.40
CA VAL A 196 4.62 8.38 -4.61
C VAL A 196 3.10 8.11 -4.59
N HIS A 197 2.53 7.67 -5.71
CA HIS A 197 1.11 7.41 -5.91
C HIS A 197 0.61 6.11 -5.25
N ASP A 198 -0.36 6.17 -4.32
CA ASP A 198 -1.01 4.97 -3.74
C ASP A 198 -2.53 5.03 -3.72
N GLY A 199 -3.14 5.74 -4.67
CA GLY A 199 -4.60 5.76 -4.77
C GLY A 199 -5.33 6.38 -3.59
N GLY A 200 -4.65 7.15 -2.72
CA GLY A 200 -5.21 7.73 -1.50
C GLY A 200 -5.16 6.81 -0.26
N LEU A 201 -4.54 5.63 -0.37
CA LEU A 201 -4.39 4.69 0.75
C LEU A 201 -3.64 5.31 1.94
N LEU A 202 -2.53 6.00 1.67
CA LEU A 202 -1.74 6.69 2.70
C LEU A 202 -2.52 7.74 3.49
N MET A 203 -3.59 8.29 2.91
CA MET A 203 -4.47 9.25 3.57
C MET A 203 -5.56 8.57 4.38
N LEU A 204 -6.03 7.42 3.90
CA LEU A 204 -7.06 6.63 4.55
C LEU A 204 -6.53 5.95 5.83
N LEU A 205 -5.31 5.42 5.83
CA LEU A 205 -4.78 4.66 6.97
C LEU A 205 -4.69 5.49 8.27
N PRO A 206 -4.09 6.70 8.28
CA PRO A 206 -4.05 7.55 9.46
C PRO A 206 -5.45 7.97 9.90
N PHE A 207 -6.34 8.28 8.95
CA PHE A 207 -7.72 8.62 9.27
C PHE A 207 -8.43 7.49 10.02
N LEU A 208 -8.27 6.24 9.57
CA LEU A 208 -8.82 5.07 10.25
C LEU A 208 -8.18 4.88 11.63
N LEU A 209 -6.85 5.02 11.74
CA LEU A 209 -6.13 4.88 13.02
C LEU A 209 -6.58 5.93 14.04
N SER A 210 -6.75 7.19 13.63
CA SER A 210 -7.18 8.30 14.49
C SER A 210 -8.58 8.10 15.10
N GLN A 211 -9.41 7.21 14.54
CA GLN A 211 -10.69 6.86 15.16
C GLN A 211 -10.50 5.98 16.40
N HIS A 212 -9.38 5.28 16.53
CA HIS A 212 -9.11 4.40 17.65
C HIS A 212 -8.60 5.18 18.88
N LYS A 213 -9.01 4.74 20.08
CA LYS A 213 -8.68 5.39 21.37
C LYS A 213 -7.19 5.60 21.63
N VAL A 214 -6.32 4.77 21.02
CA VAL A 214 -4.86 4.83 21.15
C VAL A 214 -4.31 6.06 20.43
N TRP A 215 -4.77 6.31 19.20
CA TRP A 215 -4.22 7.30 18.29
C TRP A 215 -5.04 8.59 18.20
N ARG A 216 -6.25 8.62 18.76
CA ARG A 216 -7.20 9.75 18.69
C ARG A 216 -6.64 11.12 19.06
N LYS A 217 -5.63 11.20 19.92
CA LYS A 217 -4.99 12.46 20.33
C LYS A 217 -3.74 12.82 19.50
N CYS A 218 -3.38 12.00 18.52
CA CYS A 218 -2.24 12.26 17.66
C CYS A 218 -2.65 13.22 16.55
N LYS A 219 -1.78 14.19 16.25
CA LYS A 219 -1.97 15.13 15.13
C LYS A 219 -1.44 14.51 13.84
N MET A 220 -2.19 14.63 12.76
CA MET A 220 -1.75 14.16 11.45
C MET A 220 -0.92 15.23 10.75
N ARG A 221 0.26 14.88 10.25
CA ARG A 221 1.11 15.74 9.42
C ARG A 221 1.38 15.05 8.09
N ILE A 222 1.25 15.78 6.99
CA ILE A 222 1.46 15.27 5.63
C ILE A 222 2.63 16.03 5.03
N PHE A 223 3.66 15.27 4.67
CA PHE A 223 4.83 15.75 3.97
C PHE A 223 4.71 15.32 2.51
N THR A 224 4.73 16.29 1.60
CA THR A 224 4.84 16.04 0.16
C THR A 224 6.18 16.56 -0.33
N VAL A 225 6.74 15.90 -1.34
CA VAL A 225 8.03 16.29 -1.93
C VAL A 225 7.76 17.06 -3.22
N ALA A 226 8.32 18.27 -3.31
CA ALA A 226 8.31 19.13 -4.49
C ALA A 226 9.70 19.20 -5.12
N GLN A 227 9.76 19.34 -6.43
CA GLN A 227 10.98 19.71 -7.14
C GLN A 227 11.22 21.22 -7.03
N MET A 228 12.44 21.68 -7.33
CA MET A 228 12.80 23.10 -7.23
C MET A 228 12.09 23.98 -8.27
N ASP A 229 11.63 23.37 -9.36
CA ASP A 229 10.85 23.99 -10.43
C ASP A 229 9.33 23.93 -10.19
N ASP A 230 8.88 23.15 -9.21
CA ASP A 230 7.47 23.07 -8.83
C ASP A 230 7.01 24.29 -8.02
N ASN A 231 5.75 24.71 -8.22
CA ASN A 231 5.14 25.73 -7.37
C ASN A 231 4.70 25.14 -6.02
N SER A 232 5.65 25.08 -5.07
CA SER A 232 5.45 24.53 -3.73
C SER A 232 4.34 25.24 -2.94
N ILE A 233 4.17 26.56 -3.14
CA ILE A 233 3.12 27.36 -2.50
C ILE A 233 1.73 26.94 -2.99
N GLN A 234 1.56 26.82 -4.31
CA GLN A 234 0.29 26.41 -4.90
C GLN A 234 -0.05 24.97 -4.52
N MET A 235 0.93 24.07 -4.56
CA MET A 235 0.75 22.68 -4.14
C MET A 235 0.29 22.59 -2.68
N LYS A 236 0.88 23.37 -1.78
CA LYS A 236 0.45 23.42 -0.38
C LYS A 236 -1.02 23.87 -0.26
N LYS A 237 -1.41 24.94 -0.95
CA LYS A 237 -2.79 25.46 -0.91
C LYS A 237 -3.80 24.44 -1.45
N ASP A 238 -3.50 23.80 -2.57
CA ASP A 238 -4.40 22.83 -3.19
C ASP A 238 -4.56 21.58 -2.31
N LEU A 239 -3.49 21.11 -1.69
CA LEU A 239 -3.55 20.01 -0.72
C LEU A 239 -4.33 20.38 0.54
N GLN A 240 -4.19 21.59 1.05
CA GLN A 240 -4.99 22.08 2.18
C GLN A 240 -6.48 22.15 1.83
N MET A 241 -6.82 22.70 0.65
CA MET A 241 -8.20 22.74 0.14
C MET A 241 -8.78 21.34 -0.04
N PHE A 242 -7.98 20.40 -0.53
CA PHE A 242 -8.37 19.01 -0.69
C PHE A 242 -8.72 18.35 0.66
N LEU A 243 -7.85 18.51 1.66
CA LEU A 243 -8.07 17.99 3.01
C LEU A 243 -9.31 18.59 3.65
N TYR A 244 -9.54 19.89 3.43
CA TYR A 244 -10.73 20.58 3.90
C TYR A 244 -12.01 19.95 3.32
N HIS A 245 -12.04 19.68 2.00
CA HIS A 245 -13.17 19.00 1.37
C HIS A 245 -13.39 17.56 1.90
N LEU A 246 -12.32 16.86 2.27
CA LEU A 246 -12.40 15.54 2.89
C LEU A 246 -12.69 15.58 4.40
N ARG A 247 -12.72 16.77 5.02
CA ARG A 247 -12.85 16.97 6.47
C ARG A 247 -11.77 16.23 7.25
N LEU A 248 -10.56 16.20 6.70
CA LEU A 248 -9.38 15.63 7.34
C LEU A 248 -8.60 16.75 8.04
N ASP A 249 -8.49 16.66 9.36
CA ASP A 249 -7.67 17.57 10.15
C ASP A 249 -6.19 17.13 10.07
N ALA A 250 -5.43 17.79 9.19
CA ALA A 250 -4.00 17.56 9.02
C ALA A 250 -3.23 18.83 8.68
N VAL A 251 -1.98 18.87 9.15
CA VAL A 251 -1.01 19.90 8.79
C VAL A 251 -0.27 19.44 7.54
N VAL A 252 -0.24 20.28 6.50
CA VAL A 252 0.50 20.02 5.25
C VAL A 252 1.82 20.78 5.27
N GLU A 253 2.90 20.06 4.98
CA GLU A 253 4.24 20.61 4.76
C GLU A 253 4.78 20.14 3.41
N VAL A 254 5.28 21.08 2.62
CA VAL A 254 5.92 20.79 1.34
C VAL A 254 7.42 20.85 1.56
N VAL A 255 8.12 19.78 1.17
CA VAL A 255 9.56 19.64 1.28
C VAL A 255 10.16 19.71 -0.11
N GLU A 256 10.96 20.75 -0.35
CA GLU A 256 11.67 20.93 -1.61
C GLU A 256 12.93 20.05 -1.63
N MET A 257 13.12 19.27 -2.69
CA MET A 257 14.29 18.44 -2.91
C MET A 257 14.81 18.62 -4.34
N HIS A 258 16.12 18.47 -4.53
CA HIS A 258 16.75 18.60 -5.83
C HIS A 258 16.47 17.38 -6.71
N ASP A 259 16.39 17.56 -8.04
CA ASP A 259 16.07 16.49 -9.00
C ASP A 259 17.01 15.29 -8.92
N SER A 260 18.30 15.56 -8.67
CA SER A 260 19.32 14.52 -8.45
C SER A 260 18.92 13.56 -7.33
N ASP A 261 18.21 14.06 -6.32
CA ASP A 261 17.92 13.35 -5.09
C ASP A 261 16.62 12.55 -5.20
N ILE A 262 15.73 12.87 -6.15
CA ILE A 262 14.43 12.20 -6.30
C ILE A 262 14.21 11.53 -7.66
N SER A 263 15.16 11.67 -8.60
CA SER A 263 15.07 11.16 -9.98
C SER A 263 14.60 9.70 -10.13
N ALA A 264 15.01 8.82 -9.21
CA ALA A 264 14.60 7.41 -9.21
C ALA A 264 13.10 7.22 -8.97
N PHE A 265 12.47 8.10 -8.20
CA PHE A 265 11.04 8.07 -7.93
C PHE A 265 10.25 8.77 -9.05
N THR A 266 10.77 9.86 -9.64
CA THR A 266 10.08 10.66 -10.68
C THR A 266 9.85 9.90 -11.99
N TYR A 267 10.73 8.97 -12.39
CA TYR A 267 10.56 8.24 -13.66
C TYR A 267 9.46 7.17 -13.60
N GLU A 268 9.43 6.35 -12.54
CA GLU A 268 8.35 5.37 -12.34
C GLU A 268 7.01 6.09 -12.15
N LYS A 269 7.03 7.27 -11.51
CA LYS A 269 5.89 8.18 -11.32
C LYS A 269 5.20 8.49 -12.67
N THR A 270 5.92 8.99 -13.66
CA THR A 270 5.33 9.41 -14.96
C THR A 270 4.66 8.26 -15.72
N LEU A 271 5.29 7.09 -15.79
CA LEU A 271 4.75 5.94 -16.53
C LEU A 271 3.45 5.40 -15.88
N VAL A 272 3.42 5.33 -14.56
CA VAL A 272 2.25 4.85 -13.81
C VAL A 272 1.11 5.88 -13.83
N MET A 273 1.43 7.19 -13.82
CA MET A 273 0.43 8.27 -13.98
C MET A 273 -0.33 8.15 -15.30
N GLU A 274 0.35 7.90 -16.41
CA GLU A 274 -0.29 7.78 -17.72
C GLU A 274 -1.24 6.57 -17.79
N GLN A 275 -0.79 5.40 -17.33
CA GLN A 275 -1.63 4.20 -17.27
C GLN A 275 -2.87 4.41 -16.39
N ARG A 276 -2.71 5.09 -15.24
CA ARG A 276 -3.83 5.41 -14.35
C ARG A 276 -4.79 6.43 -14.95
N SER A 277 -4.29 7.46 -15.63
CA SER A 277 -5.13 8.44 -16.32
C SER A 277 -6.00 7.78 -17.40
N GLN A 278 -5.44 6.78 -18.10
CA GLN A 278 -6.20 5.96 -19.06
C GLN A 278 -7.28 5.11 -18.37
N MET A 279 -6.98 4.49 -17.23
CA MET A 279 -7.94 3.71 -16.45
C MET A 279 -9.08 4.59 -15.88
N LEU A 280 -8.76 5.76 -15.33
CA LEU A 280 -9.76 6.70 -14.79
C LEU A 280 -10.69 7.26 -15.88
N LYS A 281 -10.18 7.45 -17.11
CA LYS A 281 -11.01 7.82 -18.28
C LYS A 281 -11.99 6.71 -18.65
N GLN A 282 -11.62 5.44 -18.48
CA GLN A 282 -12.52 4.30 -18.74
C GLN A 282 -13.61 4.17 -17.66
N MET A 283 -13.36 4.64 -16.43
CA MET A 283 -14.29 4.53 -15.29
C MET A 283 -15.46 5.53 -15.28
N GLN A 284 -15.59 6.40 -16.30
CA GLN A 284 -16.69 7.39 -16.43
C GLN A 284 -16.99 8.21 -15.16
N LEU A 285 -15.94 8.58 -14.41
CA LEU A 285 -16.10 9.35 -13.16
C LEU A 285 -16.68 10.75 -13.42
N SER A 286 -17.68 11.11 -12.62
CA SER A 286 -18.27 12.45 -12.67
C SER A 286 -17.28 13.51 -12.15
N ARG A 287 -17.50 14.78 -12.51
CA ARG A 287 -16.55 15.87 -12.24
C ARG A 287 -16.25 16.03 -10.73
N THR A 288 -17.27 15.89 -9.89
CA THR A 288 -17.14 15.99 -8.43
C THR A 288 -16.34 14.82 -7.83
N GLU A 289 -16.24 13.70 -8.54
CA GLU A 289 -15.54 12.49 -8.10
C GLU A 289 -14.06 12.60 -8.41
N ARG A 290 -13.72 13.16 -9.57
CA ARG A 290 -12.33 13.51 -9.93
C ARG A 290 -11.75 14.55 -8.99
N GLU A 291 -12.53 15.57 -8.61
CA GLU A 291 -12.08 16.61 -7.66
C GLU A 291 -11.85 16.07 -6.24
N ARG A 292 -12.41 14.90 -5.89
CA ARG A 292 -12.20 14.22 -4.60
C ARG A 292 -11.08 13.17 -4.65
N GLU A 293 -10.44 12.99 -5.78
CA GLU A 293 -9.31 12.08 -5.92
C GLU A 293 -8.01 12.84 -5.61
N ALA A 294 -7.42 12.57 -4.42
CA ALA A 294 -6.21 13.23 -3.93
C ALA A 294 -5.12 13.33 -4.99
N GLN A 295 -5.01 12.25 -5.77
CA GLN A 295 -3.97 12.10 -6.76
C GLN A 295 -4.05 13.13 -7.89
N LEU A 296 -5.25 13.42 -8.39
CA LEU A 296 -5.43 14.31 -9.54
C LEU A 296 -5.00 15.75 -9.22
N ILE A 297 -5.01 16.13 -7.94
CA ILE A 297 -4.59 17.45 -7.47
C ILE A 297 -3.07 17.55 -7.44
N HIS A 298 -2.40 16.53 -6.89
CA HIS A 298 -0.93 16.44 -6.93
C HIS A 298 -0.42 16.44 -8.37
N ASP A 299 -1.04 15.59 -9.21
CA ASP A 299 -0.63 15.40 -10.60
C ASP A 299 -0.78 16.69 -11.43
N ARG A 300 -1.85 17.47 -11.20
CA ARG A 300 -2.06 18.76 -11.88
C ARG A 300 -0.92 19.74 -11.60
N ASN A 301 -0.42 19.77 -10.37
CA ASN A 301 0.61 20.72 -9.96
C ASN A 301 1.99 20.32 -10.49
N THR A 302 2.28 19.03 -10.63
CA THR A 302 3.53 18.53 -11.22
C THR A 302 3.50 18.45 -12.77
N ALA A 303 2.32 18.28 -13.39
CA ALA A 303 2.19 18.17 -14.85
C ALA A 303 2.14 19.53 -15.57
N SER A 304 2.00 20.63 -14.83
CA SER A 304 1.90 21.97 -15.39
C SER A 304 3.15 22.37 -16.20
N HIS A 305 4.32 21.77 -15.91
CA HIS A 305 5.59 22.18 -16.51
C HIS A 305 6.07 21.32 -17.69
N SER A 306 5.53 20.11 -17.90
CA SER A 306 5.82 19.37 -19.14
C SER A 306 5.17 20.01 -20.37
N ALA A 307 4.09 20.78 -20.18
CA ALA A 307 3.40 21.51 -21.26
C ALA A 307 3.90 22.94 -21.49
N THR A 308 4.64 23.54 -20.54
CA THR A 308 5.12 24.94 -20.69
C THR A 308 6.42 25.08 -21.48
N ASN A 309 7.17 23.99 -21.68
CA ASN A 309 8.42 24.04 -22.46
C ASN A 309 8.21 24.07 -23.99
N ASP A 310 6.95 24.01 -24.47
CA ASP A 310 6.62 24.02 -25.91
C ASP A 310 5.92 25.33 -26.38
N LYS A 311 5.86 26.37 -25.55
CA LYS A 311 5.30 27.67 -25.98
C LYS A 311 6.39 28.65 -26.40
N ALA A 312 6.80 28.56 -27.66
CA ALA A 312 7.39 29.71 -28.35
C ALA A 312 6.34 30.85 -28.44
N PRO A 313 6.73 32.13 -28.29
CA PRO A 313 5.78 33.24 -28.21
C PRO A 313 5.31 33.63 -29.61
N GLY A 314 4.02 33.43 -29.89
CA GLY A 314 3.36 34.02 -31.05
C GLY A 314 2.50 33.04 -31.85
N ALA A 315 1.29 32.74 -31.37
CA ALA A 315 0.18 32.33 -32.24
C ALA A 315 -1.15 32.48 -31.48
N THR A 316 -2.09 33.18 -32.10
CA THR A 316 -3.46 33.42 -31.64
C THR A 316 -4.29 32.12 -31.54
N PRO A 317 -5.31 32.04 -30.67
CA PRO A 317 -6.02 30.79 -30.43
C PRO A 317 -7.16 30.62 -31.43
N ASP A 318 -6.91 29.90 -32.53
CA ASP A 318 -8.00 29.42 -33.39
C ASP A 318 -8.38 27.98 -33.02
N ARG A 319 -9.67 27.78 -32.76
CA ARG A 319 -10.27 26.49 -32.39
C ARG A 319 -10.20 25.56 -33.60
N VAL A 320 -9.30 24.59 -33.60
CA VAL A 320 -9.32 23.48 -34.56
C VAL A 320 -9.32 22.14 -33.84
N HIS A 321 -10.34 21.35 -34.15
CA HIS A 321 -10.58 19.99 -33.71
C HIS A 321 -9.42 19.09 -34.20
N MET A 322 -8.64 18.51 -33.29
CA MET A 322 -7.45 17.73 -33.65
C MET A 322 -7.79 16.24 -33.83
N THR A 323 -7.95 15.82 -35.09
CA THR A 323 -7.91 14.41 -35.51
C THR A 323 -6.44 13.97 -35.64
N TRP A 324 -6.05 12.94 -34.89
CA TRP A 324 -4.70 12.38 -34.88
C TRP A 324 -4.44 11.57 -36.16
N THR A 325 -3.56 12.04 -37.05
CA THR A 325 -3.03 11.27 -38.19
C THR A 325 -1.68 10.62 -37.84
N LYS A 326 -1.41 9.44 -38.43
CA LYS A 326 -0.23 8.59 -38.19
C LYS A 326 1.12 9.33 -38.29
N ASP A 327 1.22 10.34 -39.13
CA ASP A 327 2.47 11.05 -39.38
C ASP A 327 2.89 11.99 -38.23
N LYS A 328 1.91 12.57 -37.52
CA LYS A 328 2.21 13.36 -36.31
C LYS A 328 2.77 12.51 -35.18
N LEU A 329 2.30 11.26 -35.05
CA LEU A 329 2.74 10.32 -34.02
C LEU A 329 4.19 9.86 -34.24
N VAL A 330 4.63 9.77 -35.49
CA VAL A 330 6.03 9.45 -35.84
C VAL A 330 6.96 10.64 -35.56
N ASN A 331 6.53 11.87 -35.88
CA ASN A 331 7.31 13.07 -35.58
C ASN A 331 7.46 13.32 -34.07
N GLU A 332 6.42 13.07 -33.29
CA GLU A 332 6.44 13.23 -31.82
C GLU A 332 7.33 12.17 -31.15
N ARG A 333 7.35 10.94 -31.70
CA ARG A 333 8.27 9.87 -31.30
C ARG A 333 9.74 10.18 -31.63
N ASN A 334 10.00 10.90 -32.71
CA ASN A 334 11.35 11.34 -33.09
C ASN A 334 11.82 12.54 -32.26
N ARG A 335 10.94 13.48 -31.90
CA ARG A 335 11.25 14.61 -31.00
C ARG A 335 11.63 14.14 -29.59
N LEU A 336 10.96 13.11 -29.07
CA LEU A 336 11.30 12.48 -27.78
C LEU A 336 12.67 11.79 -27.76
N ARG A 337 13.23 11.43 -28.92
CA ARG A 337 14.59 10.87 -29.03
C ARG A 337 15.70 11.92 -28.93
N GLU A 338 15.39 13.20 -29.16
CA GLU A 338 16.38 14.30 -29.16
C GLU A 338 16.55 14.97 -27.79
N SER A 339 15.70 14.68 -26.80
CA SER A 339 15.93 15.10 -25.41
C SER A 339 17.13 14.36 -24.82
N MET A 340 18.23 15.08 -24.64
CA MET A 340 19.55 14.56 -24.22
C MET A 340 19.52 13.78 -22.89
N ALA A 341 18.48 13.92 -22.05
CA ALA A 341 18.33 13.18 -20.81
C ALA A 341 17.85 11.72 -20.99
N VAL A 342 17.14 11.41 -22.08
CA VAL A 342 16.58 10.06 -22.31
C VAL A 342 17.63 9.14 -22.95
N LYS A 343 18.51 9.69 -23.79
CA LYS A 343 19.51 8.92 -24.56
C LYS A 343 20.58 8.28 -23.67
N ASP A 344 21.00 8.97 -22.61
CA ASP A 344 21.96 8.41 -21.63
C ASP A 344 21.35 7.30 -20.77
N MET A 345 20.04 7.32 -20.56
CA MET A 345 19.36 6.41 -19.64
C MET A 345 19.12 5.01 -20.24
N PHE A 346 18.96 4.90 -21.56
CA PHE A 346 18.97 3.62 -22.27
C PHE A 346 20.38 3.01 -22.40
N ASN A 347 21.43 3.81 -22.18
CA ASN A 347 22.83 3.40 -22.18
C ASN A 347 23.43 3.21 -20.77
N MET A 348 22.64 3.40 -19.70
CA MET A 348 23.11 3.25 -18.33
C MET A 348 23.27 1.79 -17.94
N LYS A 349 24.47 1.45 -17.45
CA LYS A 349 24.74 0.12 -16.87
C LYS A 349 23.94 -0.05 -15.56
N PRO A 350 23.42 -1.25 -15.24
CA PRO A 350 22.63 -1.53 -14.02
C PRO A 350 23.27 -1.06 -12.71
N ASN A 351 24.60 -1.08 -12.61
CA ASN A 351 25.31 -0.62 -11.41
C ASN A 351 25.16 0.89 -11.16
N GLN A 352 25.03 1.72 -12.19
CA GLN A 352 24.90 3.17 -12.02
C GLN A 352 23.49 3.58 -11.57
N SER A 353 22.44 2.87 -12.00
CA SER A 353 21.07 3.12 -11.53
C SER A 353 20.89 2.72 -10.07
N ASN A 354 21.53 1.64 -9.63
CA ASN A 354 21.51 1.20 -8.24
C ASN A 354 22.21 2.18 -7.29
N VAL A 355 23.38 2.70 -7.67
CA VAL A 355 24.07 3.74 -6.90
C VAL A 355 23.23 5.01 -6.76
N ARG A 356 22.55 5.44 -7.84
CA ARG A 356 21.62 6.58 -7.78
C ARG A 356 20.44 6.32 -6.84
N ARG A 357 19.79 5.15 -6.94
CA ARG A 357 18.70 4.75 -6.04
C ARG A 357 19.14 4.75 -4.57
N MET A 358 20.35 4.29 -4.29
CA MET A 358 20.91 4.31 -2.94
C MET A 358 21.15 5.73 -2.43
N HIS A 359 21.76 6.61 -3.24
CA HIS A 359 21.97 8.01 -2.88
C HIS A 359 20.65 8.74 -2.59
N THR A 360 19.65 8.56 -3.46
CA THR A 360 18.29 9.05 -3.26
C THR A 360 17.69 8.55 -1.94
N ALA A 361 17.81 7.26 -1.63
CA ALA A 361 17.30 6.68 -0.40
C ALA A 361 17.98 7.25 0.85
N VAL A 362 19.30 7.47 0.81
CA VAL A 362 20.05 8.08 1.92
C VAL A 362 19.58 9.51 2.16
N LYS A 363 19.46 10.32 1.10
CA LYS A 363 19.01 11.71 1.21
C LYS A 363 17.57 11.82 1.69
N LEU A 364 16.66 11.02 1.15
CA LEU A 364 15.29 10.98 1.63
C LEU A 364 15.24 10.57 3.11
N ASN A 365 16.02 9.57 3.53
CA ASN A 365 16.07 9.14 4.92
C ASN A 365 16.62 10.24 5.85
N GLU A 366 17.64 11.01 5.44
CA GLU A 366 18.14 12.17 6.20
C GLU A 366 17.02 13.18 6.48
N VAL A 367 16.24 13.53 5.46
CA VAL A 367 15.13 14.47 5.57
C VAL A 367 14.00 13.91 6.45
N VAL A 368 13.60 12.66 6.23
CA VAL A 368 12.55 11.98 7.00
C VAL A 368 12.92 11.94 8.48
N VAL A 369 14.15 11.53 8.81
CA VAL A 369 14.62 11.51 10.19
C VAL A 369 14.61 12.93 10.78
N LYS A 370 15.15 13.92 10.07
CA LYS A 370 15.19 15.32 10.55
C LYS A 370 13.80 15.88 10.92
N LYS A 371 12.75 15.52 10.20
CA LYS A 371 11.38 16.06 10.38
C LYS A 371 10.47 15.17 11.25
N SER A 372 10.73 13.86 11.26
CA SER A 372 9.85 12.84 11.84
C SER A 372 10.48 12.01 12.96
N GLN A 373 11.68 12.36 13.46
CA GLN A 373 12.37 11.62 14.54
C GLN A 373 11.50 11.41 15.79
N ASN A 374 10.72 12.42 16.19
CA ASN A 374 9.90 12.38 17.41
C ASN A 374 8.47 11.91 17.16
N SER A 375 8.17 11.49 15.94
CA SER A 375 6.83 11.04 15.55
C SER A 375 6.56 9.62 16.00
N GLN A 376 5.33 9.36 16.40
CA GLN A 376 4.90 8.10 17.00
C GLN A 376 4.60 7.07 15.92
N LEU A 377 4.28 7.53 14.71
CA LEU A 377 4.13 6.69 13.53
C LEU A 377 4.55 7.46 12.29
N VAL A 378 5.29 6.80 11.41
CA VAL A 378 5.67 7.30 10.08
C VAL A 378 5.12 6.34 9.04
N LEU A 379 4.31 6.85 8.11
CA LEU A 379 3.81 6.12 6.96
C LEU A 379 4.57 6.61 5.73
N LEU A 380 5.15 5.67 4.99
CA LEU A 380 5.85 5.93 3.73
C LEU A 380 5.55 4.81 2.73
N ASN A 381 5.69 5.13 1.46
CA ASN A 381 5.50 4.16 0.40
C ASN A 381 6.70 3.26 0.25
N MET A 382 6.42 1.99 0.01
CA MET A 382 7.44 1.03 -0.40
C MET A 382 7.56 1.09 -1.93
N PRO A 383 8.77 1.25 -2.49
CA PRO A 383 8.96 1.13 -3.93
C PRO A 383 8.59 -0.28 -4.41
N GLY A 384 8.22 -0.39 -5.69
CA GLY A 384 7.86 -1.68 -6.28
C GLY A 384 9.03 -2.69 -6.24
N PRO A 385 8.74 -4.00 -6.14
CA PRO A 385 9.79 -5.01 -6.20
C PRO A 385 10.46 -5.04 -7.58
N PRO A 386 11.74 -5.44 -7.68
CA PRO A 386 12.43 -5.54 -8.96
C PRO A 386 11.79 -6.59 -9.87
N LYS A 387 11.67 -6.26 -11.17
CA LYS A 387 11.01 -7.09 -12.19
C LYS A 387 11.73 -8.42 -12.48
N ASN A 388 13.03 -8.52 -12.23
CA ASN A 388 13.82 -9.71 -12.54
C ASN A 388 13.94 -10.66 -11.34
N MET A 389 13.61 -11.94 -11.54
CA MET A 389 13.67 -12.99 -10.51
C MET A 389 15.08 -13.37 -10.05
N LYS A 390 16.12 -13.10 -10.85
CA LYS A 390 17.52 -13.42 -10.55
C LYS A 390 18.24 -12.43 -9.62
N GLY A 391 17.55 -11.38 -9.16
CA GLY A 391 18.17 -10.29 -8.39
C GLY A 391 18.50 -10.65 -6.95
N ASP A 392 19.61 -11.37 -6.72
CA ASP A 392 20.54 -11.04 -5.63
C ASP A 392 21.37 -9.78 -5.98
N GLU A 393 21.25 -9.28 -7.22
CA GLU A 393 21.77 -7.99 -7.67
C GLU A 393 20.72 -6.89 -7.45
N ASN A 394 20.70 -6.33 -6.25
CA ASN A 394 20.29 -4.96 -5.93
C ASN A 394 20.74 -4.58 -4.52
#